data_AF-A0A2M7XKL7-F1
#
_entry.id   AF-A0A2M7XKL7-F1
#
_cell.length_a   1.000
_cell.length_b   1.000
_cell.length_c   1.000
_cell.angle_alpha   90.00
_cell.angle_beta   90.00
_cell.angle_gamma   90.00
#
_symmetry.space_group_name_H-M   'P 1'
#
loop_
_entity.id
_entity.type
_entity.pdbx_description
1 polymer ?
#
loop_
_entity_poly.entity_id
_entity_poly.type
_entity_poly.pdbx_seq_one_letter_code
_entity_poly.pdbx_strand_id
1 'polypeptide(L)'
;MRIIIARSIEKKGEGLGIGCEEIVDFIQTHRKNGLEELCSPLPDTTVFKGYINRLQRIIIFAVTKIGVIYPVYLGDKHDNIAKNITVQQVRKNAEIWQKNIEKDISQRHIKIRHFDLK
;
A
#
# COMPACT_ATOMS: atom_id res chain seq x y z
N MET A 1 -9.50 5.02 -11.50
CA MET A 1 -8.61 5.29 -10.34
C MET A 1 -7.20 4.85 -10.71
N ARG A 2 -6.14 5.44 -10.13
CA ARG A 2 -4.74 5.08 -10.46
C ARG A 2 -4.09 4.30 -9.33
N ILE A 3 -3.38 3.21 -9.65
CA ILE A 3 -2.48 2.53 -8.72
C ILE A 3 -1.06 2.98 -9.02
N ILE A 4 -0.34 3.43 -8.00
CA ILE A 4 1.08 3.75 -8.09
C ILE A 4 1.85 2.72 -7.29
N ILE A 5 2.77 2.00 -7.93
CA ILE A 5 3.72 1.11 -7.25
C ILE A 5 5.08 1.80 -7.27
N ALA A 6 5.54 2.20 -6.09
CA ALA A 6 6.87 2.78 -5.92
C ALA A 6 7.96 1.71 -5.96
N ARG A 7 9.15 2.06 -6.46
CA ARG A 7 10.29 1.13 -6.56
C ARG A 7 10.70 0.56 -5.21
N SER A 8 10.61 1.33 -4.13
CA SER A 8 10.86 0.85 -2.76
C SER A 8 9.90 -0.28 -2.37
N ILE A 9 8.63 -0.18 -2.74
CA ILE A 9 7.62 -1.22 -2.48
C ILE A 9 7.86 -2.43 -3.35
N GLU A 10 8.17 -2.23 -4.64
CA GLU A 10 8.51 -3.33 -5.55
C GLU A 10 9.69 -4.15 -5.00
N LYS A 11 10.79 -3.50 -4.63
CA LYS A 11 11.96 -4.17 -4.04
C LYS A 11 11.61 -4.90 -2.74
N LYS A 12 10.75 -4.31 -1.91
CA LYS A 12 10.28 -4.96 -0.67
C LYS A 12 9.42 -6.19 -0.99
N GLY A 13 8.57 -6.11 -2.01
CA GLY A 13 7.79 -7.23 -2.53
C GLY A 13 8.67 -8.36 -3.04
N GLU A 14 9.66 -8.05 -3.88
CA GLU A 14 10.65 -9.03 -4.40
C GLU A 14 11.35 -9.77 -3.26
N GLY A 15 11.80 -9.04 -2.23
CA GLY A 15 12.40 -9.65 -1.03
C GLY A 15 11.45 -10.53 -0.21
N LEU A 16 10.15 -10.40 -0.41
CA LEU A 16 9.10 -11.22 0.20
C LEU A 16 8.55 -12.30 -0.76
N GLY A 17 9.10 -12.39 -1.98
CA GLY A 17 8.65 -13.31 -3.02
C GLY A 17 7.36 -12.90 -3.72
N ILE A 18 7.00 -11.61 -3.71
CA ILE A 18 5.79 -11.07 -4.34
C ILE A 18 6.16 -10.17 -5.51
N GLY A 19 5.62 -10.48 -6.69
CA GLY A 19 5.81 -9.67 -7.89
C GLY A 19 4.98 -8.38 -7.90
N CYS A 20 5.44 -7.37 -8.65
CA CYS A 20 4.69 -6.12 -8.84
C CYS A 20 3.26 -6.35 -9.35
N GLU A 21 3.06 -7.27 -10.31
CA GLU A 21 1.73 -7.56 -10.86
C GLU A 21 0.82 -8.22 -9.82
N GLU A 22 1.35 -9.10 -8.96
CA GLU A 22 0.56 -9.72 -7.87
C GLU A 22 0.05 -8.66 -6.87
N ILE A 23 0.86 -7.64 -6.57
CA ILE A 23 0.43 -6.50 -5.73
C ILE A 23 -0.71 -5.74 -6.40
N VAL A 24 -0.59 -5.47 -7.70
CA VAL A 24 -1.61 -4.73 -8.48
C VAL A 24 -2.90 -5.54 -8.52
N ASP A 25 -2.82 -6.83 -8.85
CA ASP A 25 -3.96 -7.74 -8.93
C ASP A 25 -4.67 -7.86 -7.58
N PHE A 26 -3.91 -7.96 -6.48
CA PHE A 26 -4.45 -7.97 -5.13
C PHE A 26 -5.27 -6.71 -4.87
N ILE A 27 -4.70 -5.53 -5.10
CA ILE A 27 -5.36 -4.23 -4.87
C ILE A 27 -6.62 -4.11 -5.73
N GLN A 28 -6.55 -4.49 -7.01
CA GLN A 28 -7.69 -4.39 -7.93
C GLN A 28 -8.84 -5.31 -7.52
N THR A 29 -8.53 -6.54 -7.12
CA THR A 29 -9.52 -7.57 -6.76
C THR A 29 -10.16 -7.29 -5.40
N HIS A 30 -9.38 -6.86 -4.41
CA HIS A 30 -9.82 -6.79 -3.02
C HIS A 30 -10.31 -5.42 -2.57
N ARG A 31 -10.32 -4.42 -3.44
CA ARG A 31 -10.73 -3.04 -3.10
C ARG A 31 -12.13 -2.89 -2.48
N LYS A 32 -13.07 -3.79 -2.79
CA LYS A 32 -14.46 -3.72 -2.30
C LYS A 32 -14.64 -4.46 -0.96
N ASN A 33 -14.03 -5.64 -0.79
CA ASN A 33 -14.35 -6.56 0.32
C ASN A 33 -13.12 -7.19 1.01
N GLY A 34 -11.90 -7.01 0.50
CA GLY A 34 -10.70 -7.66 1.04
C GLY A 34 -9.68 -6.70 1.64
N LEU A 35 -10.03 -5.42 1.74
CA LEU A 35 -9.26 -4.39 2.41
C LEU A 35 -10.04 -3.91 3.64
N GLU A 36 -9.39 -3.88 4.80
CA GLU A 36 -9.96 -3.36 6.04
C GLU A 36 -9.48 -1.91 6.22
N GLU A 37 -10.44 -0.99 6.32
CA GLU A 37 -10.16 0.41 6.66
C GLU A 37 -9.64 0.51 8.10
N LEU A 38 -8.56 1.26 8.31
CA LEU A 38 -7.96 1.44 9.63
C LEU A 38 -8.18 2.83 10.20
N CYS A 39 -7.71 3.86 9.49
CA CYS A 39 -7.74 5.24 9.94
C CYS A 39 -7.40 6.20 8.79
N SER A 40 -7.56 7.51 9.05
CA SER A 40 -7.11 8.58 8.15
C SER A 40 -6.08 9.46 8.85
N PRO A 41 -4.80 9.06 8.88
CA PRO A 41 -3.74 9.75 9.63
C PRO A 41 -3.16 10.95 8.89
N LEU A 42 -3.46 11.11 7.59
CA LEU A 42 -3.02 12.20 6.73
C LEU A 42 -4.22 12.84 6.04
N PRO A 43 -4.13 14.12 5.61
CA PRO A 43 -5.20 14.78 4.87
C PRO A 43 -5.63 14.01 3.62
N ASP A 44 -6.94 13.96 3.37
CA ASP A 44 -7.56 13.32 2.20
C ASP A 44 -7.17 11.85 1.96
N THR A 45 -6.58 11.19 2.96
CA THR A 45 -5.95 9.87 2.82
C THR A 45 -6.55 8.88 3.79
N THR A 46 -7.20 7.87 3.25
CA THR A 46 -7.72 6.72 4.01
C THR A 46 -6.71 5.57 3.93
N VAL A 47 -6.41 4.96 5.08
CA VAL A 47 -5.48 3.83 5.16
C VAL A 47 -6.24 2.53 5.27
N PHE A 48 -5.85 1.59 4.42
CA PHE A 48 -6.35 0.24 4.43
C PHE A 48 -5.22 -0.74 4.74
N LYS A 49 -5.54 -1.85 5.40
CA LYS A 49 -4.68 -3.03 5.44
C LYS A 49 -5.30 -4.18 4.66
N GLY A 50 -4.44 -5.06 4.15
CA GLY A 50 -4.83 -6.25 3.43
C GLY A 50 -3.89 -7.41 3.69
N TYR A 51 -4.39 -8.60 3.41
CA TYR A 51 -3.68 -9.87 3.55
C TYR A 51 -3.50 -10.44 2.14
N ILE A 52 -2.33 -10.23 1.53
CA ILE A 52 -2.07 -10.69 0.15
C ILE A 52 -2.26 -12.21 0.07
N ASN A 53 -1.71 -12.92 1.04
CA ASN A 53 -1.96 -14.35 1.27
C ASN A 53 -1.78 -14.67 2.76
N ARG A 54 -1.56 -15.94 3.13
CA ARG A 54 -1.37 -16.35 4.54
C ARG A 54 -0.12 -15.75 5.20
N LEU A 55 0.92 -15.44 4.43
CA LEU A 55 2.21 -14.99 4.92
C LEU A 55 2.39 -13.48 4.83
N GLN A 56 2.00 -12.84 3.71
CA GLN A 56 2.29 -11.42 3.48
C GLN A 56 1.09 -10.49 3.69
N ARG A 57 1.41 -9.27 4.09
CA ARG A 57 0.47 -8.19 4.45
C ARG A 57 0.87 -6.92 3.72
N ILE A 58 -0.13 -6.07 3.50
CA ILE A 58 0.04 -4.80 2.81
C ILE A 58 -0.70 -3.70 3.57
N ILE A 59 -0.13 -2.50 3.57
CA ILE A 59 -0.80 -1.26 3.98
C ILE A 59 -0.85 -0.35 2.77
N ILE A 60 -2.02 0.22 2.53
CA ILE A 60 -2.35 0.98 1.32
C ILE A 60 -2.91 2.34 1.73
N PHE A 61 -2.46 3.39 1.06
CA PHE A 61 -3.04 4.72 1.16
C PHE A 61 -3.92 4.96 -0.06
N ALA A 62 -5.17 5.38 0.19
CA ALA A 62 -6.09 5.84 -0.83
C ALA A 62 -6.31 7.35 -0.67
N VAL A 63 -5.78 8.13 -1.61
CA VAL A 63 -5.93 9.59 -1.65
C VAL A 63 -7.16 9.92 -2.49
N THR A 64 -8.27 10.15 -1.80
CA THR A 64 -9.62 10.20 -2.41
C THR A 64 -9.78 11.39 -3.34
N LYS A 65 -9.27 12.57 -2.96
CA LYS A 65 -9.36 13.82 -3.72
C LYS A 65 -8.80 13.74 -5.14
N ILE A 66 -7.75 12.93 -5.35
CA ILE A 66 -7.06 12.79 -6.65
C ILE A 66 -7.22 11.41 -7.28
N GLY A 67 -8.01 10.53 -6.66
CA GLY A 67 -8.29 9.17 -7.14
C GLY A 67 -7.03 8.33 -7.33
N VAL A 68 -6.15 8.32 -6.32
CA VAL A 68 -4.88 7.59 -6.34
C VAL A 68 -4.84 6.60 -5.17
N ILE A 69 -4.37 5.39 -5.45
CA ILE A 69 -4.07 4.36 -4.46
C ILE A 69 -2.60 3.98 -4.60
N TYR A 70 -1.90 3.82 -3.48
CA TYR A 70 -0.57 3.21 -3.48
C TYR A 70 -0.32 2.41 -2.21
N PRO A 71 0.33 1.24 -2.32
CA PRO A 71 0.90 0.58 -1.17
C PRO A 71 2.02 1.44 -0.59
N VAL A 72 2.06 1.50 0.73
CA VAL A 72 3.06 2.25 1.49
C VAL A 72 3.97 1.34 2.31
N TYR A 73 3.54 0.08 2.51
CA TYR A 73 4.28 -0.88 3.29
C TYR A 73 3.89 -2.32 2.91
N LEU A 74 4.88 -3.20 2.93
CA LEU A 74 4.75 -4.65 2.77
C LEU A 74 5.57 -5.35 3.87
N GLY A 75 5.01 -6.41 4.43
CA GLY A 75 5.68 -7.25 5.43
C GLY A 75 5.10 -8.65 5.48
N ASP A 76 5.78 -9.55 6.20
CA ASP A 76 5.30 -10.91 6.44
C ASP A 76 4.83 -11.09 7.90
N LYS A 77 4.35 -12.29 8.24
CA LYS A 77 3.93 -12.62 9.61
C LYS A 77 5.03 -12.54 10.68
N HIS A 78 6.30 -12.44 10.29
CA HIS A 78 7.44 -12.34 11.20
C HIS A 78 7.85 -10.89 11.46
N ASP A 79 7.44 -9.95 10.61
CA ASP A 79 7.69 -8.52 10.78
C ASP A 79 6.86 -7.93 11.95
N ASN A 80 7.48 -7.05 12.73
CA ASN A 80 6.91 -6.44 13.92
C ASN A 80 5.64 -5.60 13.69
N ILE A 81 5.51 -4.99 12.52
CA ILE A 81 4.34 -4.22 12.10
C ILE A 81 3.33 -5.15 11.44
N ALA A 82 3.75 -5.96 10.46
CA ALA A 82 2.83 -6.81 9.70
C ALA A 82 2.17 -7.91 10.55
N LYS A 83 2.84 -8.43 11.59
CA LYS A 83 2.24 -9.42 12.50
C LYS A 83 1.00 -8.90 13.24
N ASN A 84 0.92 -7.59 13.49
CA ASN A 84 -0.20 -6.96 14.18
C ASN A 84 -0.33 -5.49 13.78
N ILE A 85 -0.94 -5.22 12.63
CA ILE A 85 -1.11 -3.86 12.10
C ILE A 85 -2.18 -3.12 12.91
N THR A 86 -1.77 -2.16 13.73
CA THR A 86 -2.69 -1.34 14.56
C THR A 86 -2.77 0.11 14.09
N VAL A 87 -3.86 0.80 14.46
CA VAL A 87 -4.04 2.24 14.20
C VAL A 87 -2.88 3.07 14.77
N GLN A 88 -2.36 2.73 15.95
CA GLN A 88 -1.25 3.44 16.58
C GLN A 88 0.05 3.31 15.77
N GLN A 89 0.36 2.11 15.28
CA GLN A 89 1.53 1.89 14.43
C GLN A 89 1.41 2.65 13.10
N VAL A 90 0.23 2.61 12.48
CA VAL A 90 -0.03 3.36 11.23
C VAL A 90 0.17 4.85 11.45
N ARG A 91 -0.45 5.43 12.49
CA ARG A 91 -0.29 6.87 12.81
C ARG A 91 1.16 7.26 13.07
N LYS A 92 1.92 6.40 13.77
CA LYS A 92 3.34 6.65 14.08
C LYS A 92 4.22 6.68 12.81
N ASN A 93 3.90 5.87 11.80
CA ASN A 93 4.77 5.69 10.63
C ASN A 93 4.25 6.37 9.35
N ALA A 94 3.00 6.85 9.33
CA ALA A 94 2.34 7.32 8.11
C ALA A 94 3.13 8.39 7.37
N GLU A 95 3.64 9.41 8.06
CA GLU A 95 4.43 10.47 7.41
C GLU A 95 5.74 9.96 6.79
N ILE A 96 6.42 9.03 7.46
CA ILE A 96 7.69 8.48 6.96
C ILE A 96 7.42 7.64 5.72
N TRP A 97 6.38 6.79 5.76
CA TRP A 97 5.99 6.01 4.60
C TRP A 97 5.58 6.90 3.43
N GLN A 98 4.79 7.95 3.68
CA GLN A 98 4.40 8.94 2.67
C GLN A 98 5.62 9.56 2.00
N LYS A 99 6.56 10.09 2.80
CA LYS A 99 7.78 10.74 2.29
C LYS A 99 8.64 9.80 1.44
N ASN A 100 8.70 8.51 1.77
CA ASN A 100 9.43 7.53 0.98
C ASN A 100 8.80 7.32 -0.40
N ILE A 101 7.46 7.24 -0.47
CA ILE A 101 6.74 7.13 -1.74
C ILE A 101 6.89 8.42 -2.56
N GLU A 102 6.76 9.59 -1.93
CA GLU A 102 6.95 10.89 -2.59
C GLU A 102 8.35 11.04 -3.19
N LYS A 103 9.37 10.54 -2.50
CA LYS A 103 10.75 10.49 -3.02
C LYS A 103 10.86 9.62 -4.28
N ASP A 104 10.25 8.44 -4.28
CA ASP A 104 10.23 7.59 -5.48
C ASP A 104 9.46 8.26 -6.64
N ILE A 105 8.34 8.93 -6.34
CA ILE A 105 7.58 9.72 -7.33
C ILE A 105 8.44 10.85 -7.92
N SER A 106 9.12 11.64 -7.08
CA SER A 106 9.94 12.77 -7.54
C SER A 106 11.11 12.30 -8.41
N GLN A 107 11.63 11.10 -8.15
CA GLN A 107 12.67 10.47 -8.94
C GLN A 107 12.14 9.71 -10.18
N ARG A 108 10.82 9.71 -10.42
CA ARG A 108 10.14 8.94 -11.48
C ARG A 108 10.39 7.42 -11.36
N HIS A 109 10.69 6.94 -10.17
CA HIS A 109 10.89 5.52 -9.84
C HIS A 109 9.57 4.86 -9.46
N ILE A 110 8.59 4.94 -10.36
CA ILE A 110 7.24 4.43 -10.12
C ILE A 110 6.71 3.68 -11.34
N LYS A 111 5.84 2.71 -11.09
CA LYS A 111 4.97 2.11 -12.10
C LYS A 111 3.55 2.57 -11.84
N ILE A 112 2.86 2.99 -12.90
CA ILE A 112 1.46 3.42 -12.84
C ILE A 112 0.60 2.38 -13.55
N ARG A 113 -0.51 2.00 -12.92
CA ARG A 113 -1.55 1.15 -13.50
C ARG A 113 -2.90 1.86 -13.41
N HIS A 114 -3.68 1.76 -14.47
CA HIS A 114 -5.01 2.34 -14.57
C HIS A 114 -6.05 1.22 -14.44
N PHE A 115 -7.19 1.53 -13.82
CA PHE A 115 -8.34 0.64 -13.89
C PHE A 115 -9.65 1.41 -13.81
N ASP A 116 -10.67 0.84 -14.47
CA ASP A 116 -12.01 1.39 -14.53
C ASP A 116 -12.78 1.13 -13.23
N LEU A 117 -13.46 2.18 -12.76
CA LEU A 117 -14.47 2.09 -11.71
C LEU A 117 -15.76 1.59 -12.37
N LYS A 118 -15.82 0.29 -12.68
CA LYS A 118 -17.09 -0.42 -12.89
C LYS A 118 -17.54 -1.07 -11.58
#